data_AF-A0A7V9M0E3-F1
#
_entry.id   AF-A0A7V9M0E3-F1
#
_cell.length_a   1.000
_cell.length_b   1.000
_cell.length_c   1.000
_cell.angle_alpha   90.00
_cell.angle_beta   90.00
_cell.angle_gamma   90.00
#
_symmetry.space_group_name_H-M   'P 1'
#
loop_
_entity.id
_entity.type
_entity.pdbx_description
1 polymer ?
#
loop_
_entity_poly.entity_id
_entity_poly.type
_entity_poly.pdbx_seq_one_letter_code
_entity_poly.pdbx_strand_id
1 'polypeptide(L)'
;MYPNLYYAIKDWFGVEINALKIFYTFGIFVALAFIVAAIFLSKELKRKEKQGLLLPLEETITVGKPASIMELLLSGFIGFVFGFKLIGAFIATRTPGVDLQEYIFSSNGSWGGGLLLGGLLLFLKYREKNQQKLSKPEQRVIRIWPHDRVGDIVIFALVFGILGAKLFDNFENWDRFIQNPIGSLLSPSGLTFYGGLICAAIAVCWYAAKKGIKLWHLVDSAGPALMIAYAVGRIGCQVSGDGDWGIYNSAYISDRPGHVVEAAPGDFERKLKQQATYFLDGRVTNSDSSLSAVSDRYAEGLAQVPNKNFKGPSFLPAWM
;
A
#
# COMPACT_ATOMS: atom_id res chain seq x y z
N MET A 1 12.53 -0.45 -15.86
CA MET A 1 11.40 -0.48 -14.90
C MET A 1 11.25 -1.91 -14.45
N TYR A 2 10.86 -2.12 -13.19
CA TYR A 2 10.75 -3.45 -12.61
C TYR A 2 9.35 -3.59 -12.01
N PRO A 3 8.41 -4.27 -12.67
CA PRO A 3 7.06 -4.47 -12.14
C PRO A 3 7.08 -5.18 -10.78
N ASN A 4 8.01 -6.12 -10.61
CA ASN A 4 8.23 -6.88 -9.38
C ASN A 4 9.72 -7.19 -9.19
N LEU A 5 10.05 -7.74 -8.02
CA LEU A 5 11.43 -8.00 -7.62
C LEU A 5 12.10 -9.09 -8.48
N TYR A 6 11.34 -9.98 -9.14
CA TYR A 6 11.89 -10.97 -10.07
C TYR A 6 12.67 -10.30 -11.21
N TYR A 7 12.08 -9.30 -11.86
CA TYR A 7 12.74 -8.60 -12.96
C TYR A 7 13.99 -7.85 -12.49
N ALA A 8 13.95 -7.23 -11.30
CA ALA A 8 15.11 -6.54 -10.75
C ALA A 8 16.29 -7.49 -10.44
N ILE A 9 16.00 -8.63 -9.81
CA ILE A 9 17.04 -9.61 -9.46
C ILE A 9 17.58 -10.34 -10.69
N LYS A 10 16.71 -10.65 -11.66
CA LYS A 10 17.13 -11.21 -12.95
C LYS A 10 18.11 -10.27 -13.65
N ASP A 11 17.91 -8.96 -13.57
CA ASP A 11 18.81 -7.99 -14.19
C ASP A 11 20.17 -7.89 -13.50
N TRP A 12 20.13 -7.62 -12.21
CA TRP A 12 21.33 -7.20 -11.48
C TRP A 12 22.27 -8.37 -11.21
N PHE A 13 21.70 -9.57 -11.12
CA PHE A 13 22.43 -10.76 -10.69
C PHE A 13 22.33 -11.92 -11.68
N GLY A 14 21.49 -11.83 -12.72
CA GLY A 14 21.28 -12.93 -13.67
C GLY A 14 20.53 -14.13 -13.06
N VAL A 15 19.87 -13.98 -11.90
CA VAL A 15 19.25 -15.10 -11.17
C VAL A 15 17.73 -15.10 -11.38
N GLU A 16 17.20 -16.24 -11.85
CA GLU A 16 15.77 -16.41 -12.09
C GLU A 16 15.06 -17.06 -10.90
N ILE A 17 14.45 -16.24 -10.04
CA ILE A 17 13.69 -16.71 -8.87
C ILE A 17 12.21 -16.37 -9.05
N ASN A 18 11.43 -17.28 -9.66
CA ASN A 18 10.01 -17.03 -9.98
C ASN A 18 9.16 -16.60 -8.77
N ALA A 19 9.51 -17.04 -7.56
CA ALA A 19 8.84 -16.63 -6.34
C ALA A 19 8.88 -15.11 -6.08
N LEU A 20 9.86 -14.40 -6.61
CA LEU A 20 9.97 -12.94 -6.45
C LEU A 20 8.94 -12.15 -7.26
N LYS A 21 8.18 -12.81 -8.14
CA LYS A 21 7.06 -12.19 -8.88
C LYS A 21 5.94 -11.71 -7.95
N ILE A 22 5.84 -12.27 -6.74
CA ILE A 22 4.85 -11.86 -5.72
C ILE A 22 5.12 -10.46 -5.15
N PHE A 23 6.37 -10.02 -5.16
CA PHE A 23 6.79 -8.76 -4.56
C PHE A 23 6.80 -7.66 -5.59
N TYR A 24 5.63 -7.05 -5.81
CA TYR A 24 5.50 -5.86 -6.66
C TYR A 24 6.32 -4.71 -6.08
N THR A 25 7.07 -4.02 -6.95
CA THR A 25 7.93 -2.91 -6.53
C THR A 25 7.11 -1.75 -6.00
N PHE A 26 5.94 -1.47 -6.56
CA PHE A 26 5.00 -0.47 -6.02
C PHE A 26 4.70 -0.73 -4.53
N GLY A 27 4.32 -1.96 -4.16
CA GLY A 27 4.03 -2.32 -2.78
C GLY A 27 5.24 -2.16 -1.85
N ILE A 28 6.44 -2.47 -2.33
CA ILE A 28 7.70 -2.25 -1.59
C ILE A 28 7.90 -0.75 -1.30
N PHE A 29 7.69 0.11 -2.30
CA PHE A 29 7.83 1.55 -2.13
C PHE A 29 6.74 2.15 -1.24
N VAL A 30 5.52 1.61 -1.26
CA VAL A 30 4.47 1.96 -0.29
C VAL A 30 4.92 1.62 1.14
N ALA A 31 5.45 0.42 1.37
CA ALA A 31 5.97 0.05 2.69
C ALA A 31 7.14 0.96 3.13
N LEU A 32 8.04 1.29 2.20
CA LEU A 32 9.12 2.25 2.45
C LEU A 32 8.59 3.64 2.79
N ALA A 33 7.55 4.12 2.10
CA ALA A 33 6.91 5.41 2.38
C ALA A 33 6.37 5.48 3.81
N PHE A 34 5.76 4.40 4.33
CA PHE A 34 5.33 4.33 5.73
C PHE A 34 6.51 4.42 6.71
N ILE A 35 7.61 3.71 6.44
CA ILE A 35 8.82 3.75 7.28
C ILE A 35 9.42 5.16 7.30
N VAL A 36 9.60 5.77 6.12
CA VAL A 36 10.17 7.11 5.99
C VAL A 36 9.26 8.15 6.65
N ALA A 37 7.94 8.09 6.44
CA ALA A 37 6.99 8.96 7.13
C ALA A 37 7.07 8.81 8.65
N ALA A 38 7.13 7.58 9.17
CA ALA A 38 7.25 7.32 10.60
C ALA A 38 8.53 7.97 11.18
N ILE A 39 9.66 7.86 10.48
CA ILE A 39 10.92 8.48 10.89
C ILE A 39 10.78 10.01 10.94
N PHE A 40 10.21 10.62 9.90
CA PHE A 40 10.04 12.08 9.84
C PHE A 40 9.04 12.59 10.87
N LEU A 41 7.90 11.91 11.03
CA LEU A 41 6.91 12.24 12.04
C LEU A 41 7.51 12.14 13.45
N SER A 42 8.28 11.08 13.75
CA SER A 42 8.96 10.95 15.04
C SER A 42 9.94 12.10 15.30
N LYS A 43 10.70 12.52 14.27
CA LYS A 43 11.62 13.66 14.37
C LYS A 43 10.87 14.98 14.62
N GLU A 44 9.77 15.23 13.90
CA GLU A 44 8.98 16.45 14.05
C GLU A 44 8.26 16.51 15.39
N LEU A 45 7.70 15.39 15.87
CA LEU A 45 7.12 15.33 17.21
C LEU A 45 8.18 15.59 18.29
N LYS A 46 9.36 14.98 18.19
CA LYS A 46 10.50 15.29 19.09
C LYS A 46 10.90 16.76 19.03
N ARG A 47 10.84 17.39 17.86
CA ARG A 47 11.11 18.83 17.71
C ARG A 47 10.07 19.66 18.46
N LYS A 48 8.78 19.34 18.34
CA LYS A 48 7.68 20.02 19.05
C LYS A 48 7.69 19.78 20.56
N GLU A 49 8.10 18.60 20.99
CA GLU A 49 8.32 18.28 22.41
C GLU A 49 9.45 19.12 23.01
N LYS A 50 10.58 19.26 22.31
CA LYS A 50 11.68 20.14 22.72
C LYS A 50 11.28 21.61 22.80
N GLN A 51 10.28 22.03 22.03
CA GLN A 51 9.71 23.38 22.08
C GLN A 51 8.70 23.57 23.23
N GLY A 52 8.41 22.52 24.01
CA GLY A 52 7.41 22.57 25.08
C GLY A 52 5.95 22.61 24.59
N LEU A 53 5.72 22.42 23.29
CA LEU A 53 4.39 22.47 22.67
C LEU A 53 3.61 21.18 22.89
N LEU A 54 4.35 20.07 23.01
CA LEU A 54 3.83 18.73 23.27
C LEU A 54 4.36 18.23 24.60
N LEU A 55 3.43 17.76 25.44
CA LEU A 55 3.71 17.26 26.77
C LEU A 55 3.54 15.74 26.79
N PRO A 56 4.27 15.05 27.67
CA PRO A 56 4.03 13.63 27.90
C PRO A 56 2.65 13.40 28.56
N LEU A 57 2.24 12.14 28.61
CA LEU A 57 1.26 11.68 29.58
C LEU A 57 1.85 10.57 30.46
N GLU A 58 1.45 10.57 31.72
CA GLU A 58 1.72 9.47 32.63
C GLU A 58 0.65 8.40 32.42
N GLU A 59 1.08 7.19 32.06
CA GLU A 59 0.20 6.04 31.91
C GLU A 59 0.70 4.88 32.77
N THR A 60 -0.22 4.24 33.48
CA THR A 60 0.07 3.03 34.24
C THR A 60 0.05 1.84 33.28
N ILE A 61 1.23 1.28 32.99
CA ILE A 61 1.34 0.05 32.22
C ILE A 61 1.60 -1.13 33.17
N THR A 62 1.01 -2.29 32.86
CA THR A 62 1.38 -3.53 33.57
C THR A 62 2.52 -4.21 32.81
N VAL A 63 3.70 -4.23 33.41
CA VAL A 63 4.89 -4.87 32.83
C VAL A 63 4.98 -6.32 33.33
N GLY A 64 5.42 -7.23 32.47
CA GLY A 64 5.73 -8.60 32.86
C GLY A 64 4.55 -9.58 32.91
N LYS A 65 3.41 -9.25 32.29
CA LYS A 65 2.33 -10.22 32.09
C LYS A 65 2.79 -11.37 31.18
N PRO A 66 2.42 -12.63 31.48
CA PRO A 66 2.64 -13.74 30.54
C PRO A 66 1.87 -13.49 29.23
N ALA A 67 2.28 -14.18 28.16
CA ALA A 67 1.59 -14.12 26.89
C ALA A 67 0.11 -14.48 27.08
N SER A 68 -0.79 -13.61 26.60
CA SER A 68 -2.21 -13.94 26.57
C SER A 68 -2.45 -15.08 25.58
N ILE A 69 -3.35 -16.01 25.92
CA ILE A 69 -3.76 -17.10 25.01
C ILE A 69 -4.23 -16.51 23.68
N MET A 70 -4.98 -15.41 23.72
CA MET A 70 -5.45 -14.74 22.51
C MET A 70 -4.32 -14.12 21.68
N GLU A 71 -3.27 -13.58 22.32
CA GLU A 71 -2.11 -13.05 21.60
C GLU A 71 -1.33 -14.17 20.88
N LEU A 72 -1.17 -15.31 21.55
CA LEU A 72 -0.51 -16.49 20.99
C LEU A 72 -1.32 -17.09 19.84
N LEU A 73 -2.63 -17.26 20.04
CA LEU A 73 -3.54 -17.75 19.00
C LEU A 73 -3.56 -16.82 17.79
N LEU A 74 -3.65 -15.50 17.99
CA LEU A 74 -3.64 -14.54 16.89
C LEU A 74 -2.30 -14.56 16.15
N SER A 75 -1.18 -14.61 16.87
CA SER A 75 0.16 -14.69 16.26
C SER A 75 0.34 -15.98 15.45
N GLY A 76 -0.12 -17.10 15.99
CA GLY A 76 -0.11 -18.39 15.31
C GLY A 76 -1.03 -18.41 14.09
N PHE A 77 -2.23 -17.84 14.19
CA PHE A 77 -3.18 -17.73 13.08
C PHE A 77 -2.64 -16.83 11.95
N ILE A 78 -2.08 -15.67 12.29
CA ILE A 78 -1.42 -14.78 11.32
C ILE A 78 -0.28 -15.54 10.63
N GLY A 79 0.60 -16.19 11.40
CA GLY A 79 1.68 -16.99 10.83
C GLY A 79 1.16 -18.12 9.94
N PHE A 80 0.05 -18.75 10.31
CA PHE A 80 -0.59 -19.78 9.50
C PHE A 80 -1.10 -19.22 8.18
N VAL A 81 -1.84 -18.11 8.18
CA VAL A 81 -2.37 -17.50 6.96
C VAL A 81 -1.23 -17.07 6.03
N PHE A 82 -0.20 -16.40 6.57
CA PHE A 82 0.97 -16.00 5.78
C PHE A 82 1.74 -17.21 5.27
N GLY A 83 1.95 -18.25 6.07
CA GLY A 83 2.65 -19.46 5.65
C GLY A 83 1.86 -20.23 4.59
N PHE A 84 0.55 -20.39 4.80
CA PHE A 84 -0.37 -21.06 3.89
C PHE A 84 -0.34 -20.41 2.51
N LYS A 85 -0.34 -19.07 2.48
CA LYS A 85 -0.33 -18.31 1.23
C LYS A 85 1.06 -18.15 0.62
N LEU A 86 2.03 -17.59 1.34
CA LEU A 86 3.34 -17.26 0.78
C LEU A 86 4.15 -18.49 0.44
N ILE A 87 4.18 -19.50 1.32
CA ILE A 87 4.89 -20.76 1.03
C ILE A 87 4.13 -21.54 -0.04
N GLY A 88 2.80 -21.52 -0.01
CA GLY A 88 1.96 -22.07 -1.09
C GLY A 88 2.29 -21.44 -2.44
N ALA A 89 2.33 -20.12 -2.53
CA ALA A 89 2.65 -19.38 -3.74
C ALA A 89 4.09 -19.67 -4.19
N PHE A 90 5.04 -19.72 -3.25
CA PHE A 90 6.43 -20.10 -3.54
C PHE A 90 6.52 -21.49 -4.17
N ILE A 91 5.78 -22.47 -3.65
CA ILE A 91 5.73 -23.82 -4.23
C ILE A 91 5.03 -23.80 -5.59
N ALA A 92 3.90 -23.09 -5.70
CA ALA A 92 3.12 -22.98 -6.94
C ALA A 92 3.93 -22.36 -8.09
N THR A 93 4.91 -21.49 -7.81
CA THR A 93 5.80 -20.93 -8.83
C THR A 93 6.66 -21.95 -9.57
N ARG A 94 6.78 -23.17 -9.05
CA ARG A 94 7.46 -24.28 -9.73
C ARG A 94 6.64 -24.86 -10.88
N THR A 95 5.34 -24.59 -10.89
CA THR A 95 4.42 -25.01 -11.96
C THR A 95 4.32 -23.90 -13.01
N PRO A 96 4.67 -24.17 -14.28
CA PRO A 96 4.53 -23.19 -15.35
C PRO A 96 3.07 -22.77 -15.56
N GLY A 97 2.83 -21.48 -15.85
CA GLY A 97 1.51 -20.96 -16.22
C GLY A 97 0.59 -20.54 -15.08
N VAL A 98 1.03 -20.66 -13.82
CA VAL A 98 0.24 -20.17 -12.67
C VAL A 98 0.43 -18.67 -12.48
N ASP A 99 -0.68 -17.93 -12.52
CA ASP A 99 -0.70 -16.53 -12.11
C ASP A 99 -0.62 -16.44 -10.57
N LEU A 100 0.45 -15.81 -10.07
CA LEU A 100 0.68 -15.68 -8.63
C LEU A 100 -0.32 -14.75 -7.94
N GLN A 101 -0.77 -13.70 -8.63
CA GLN A 101 -1.74 -12.76 -8.08
C GLN A 101 -3.07 -13.49 -7.89
N GLU A 102 -3.52 -14.23 -8.91
CA GLU A 102 -4.73 -15.07 -8.81
C GLU A 102 -4.58 -16.12 -7.70
N TYR A 103 -3.41 -16.76 -7.59
CA TYR A 103 -3.14 -17.74 -6.54
C TYR A 103 -3.29 -17.15 -5.13
N ILE A 104 -2.76 -15.95 -4.88
CA ILE A 104 -2.85 -15.29 -3.56
C ILE A 104 -4.31 -15.10 -3.13
N PHE A 105 -5.17 -14.66 -4.06
CA PHE A 105 -6.58 -14.40 -3.79
C PHE A 105 -7.48 -15.65 -3.90
N SER A 106 -6.96 -16.77 -4.39
CA SER A 106 -7.70 -18.05 -4.45
C SER A 106 -7.92 -18.68 -3.06
N SER A 107 -8.59 -19.83 -2.98
CA SER A 107 -8.63 -20.64 -1.75
C SER A 107 -7.41 -21.57 -1.59
N ASN A 108 -6.53 -21.63 -2.60
CA ASN A 108 -5.38 -22.52 -2.60
C ASN A 108 -4.27 -22.03 -1.66
N GLY A 109 -3.48 -22.97 -1.16
CA GLY A 109 -2.33 -22.72 -0.29
C GLY A 109 -1.64 -24.00 0.16
N SER A 110 -0.62 -23.86 0.99
CA SER A 110 0.16 -24.95 1.57
C SER A 110 -0.16 -25.12 3.05
N TRP A 111 -0.91 -26.16 3.40
CA TRP A 111 -1.20 -26.51 4.80
C TRP A 111 0.08 -26.72 5.62
N GLY A 112 1.08 -27.41 5.06
CA GLY A 112 2.38 -27.60 5.69
C GLY A 112 3.12 -26.28 5.92
N GLY A 113 3.10 -25.37 4.93
CA GLY A 113 3.68 -24.04 5.07
C GLY A 113 2.98 -23.21 6.15
N GLY A 114 1.65 -23.28 6.21
CA GLY A 114 0.85 -22.63 7.25
C GLY A 114 1.19 -23.15 8.64
N LEU A 115 1.21 -24.46 8.85
CA LEU A 115 1.54 -25.05 10.15
C LEU A 115 2.96 -24.69 10.60
N LEU A 116 3.93 -24.70 9.67
CA LEU A 116 5.32 -24.37 9.97
C LEU A 116 5.46 -22.91 10.41
N LEU A 117 4.97 -21.96 9.61
CA LEU A 117 5.12 -20.53 9.92
C LEU A 117 4.23 -20.11 11.10
N GLY A 118 3.04 -20.68 11.22
CA GLY A 118 2.15 -20.48 12.36
C GLY A 118 2.78 -20.96 13.67
N GLY A 119 3.35 -22.16 13.68
CA GLY A 119 4.09 -22.69 14.83
C GLY A 119 5.31 -21.84 15.18
N LEU A 120 6.06 -21.38 14.16
CA LEU A 120 7.22 -20.51 14.35
C LEU A 120 6.84 -19.17 14.99
N LEU A 121 5.84 -18.45 14.45
CA LEU A 121 5.43 -17.15 15.01
C LEU A 121 4.83 -17.29 16.41
N LEU A 122 4.04 -18.34 16.66
CA LEU A 122 3.53 -18.63 17.99
C LEU A 122 4.68 -18.87 18.98
N PHE A 123 5.68 -19.67 18.58
CA PHE A 123 6.85 -19.94 19.41
C PHE A 123 7.70 -18.68 19.66
N LEU A 124 7.96 -17.88 18.63
CA LEU A 124 8.70 -16.63 18.77
C LEU A 124 7.97 -15.65 19.69
N LYS A 125 6.64 -15.52 19.56
CA LYS A 125 5.82 -14.67 20.42
C LYS A 125 5.82 -15.17 21.86
N TYR A 126 5.70 -16.49 22.04
CA TYR A 126 5.82 -17.11 23.36
C TYR A 126 7.18 -16.83 23.99
N ARG A 127 8.27 -17.02 23.25
CA ARG A 127 9.64 -16.77 23.72
C ARG A 127 9.84 -15.31 24.10
N GLU A 128 9.42 -14.37 23.25
CA GLU A 128 9.49 -12.92 23.51
C GLU A 128 8.81 -12.56 24.83
N LYS A 129 7.57 -13.01 25.01
CA LYS A 129 6.78 -12.73 26.22
C LYS A 129 7.33 -13.44 27.45
N ASN A 130 7.86 -14.65 27.30
CA ASN A 130 8.44 -15.38 28.41
C ASN A 130 9.77 -14.75 28.87
N GLN A 131 10.56 -14.17 27.95
CA GLN A 131 11.75 -13.39 28.27
C GLN A 131 11.41 -12.08 29.00
N GLN A 132 10.28 -11.45 28.68
CA GLN A 132 9.81 -10.22 29.32
C GLN A 132 8.97 -10.45 30.58
N LYS A 133 8.70 -11.71 30.95
CA LYS A 133 7.86 -12.08 32.09
C LYS A 133 8.58 -11.74 33.41
N LEU A 134 7.90 -11.00 34.27
CA LEU A 134 8.36 -10.74 35.64
C LEU A 134 7.73 -11.77 36.59
N SER A 135 8.37 -12.02 37.73
CA SER A 135 7.90 -12.96 38.76
C SER A 135 6.54 -12.54 39.33
N LYS A 136 6.28 -11.23 39.40
CA LYS A 136 4.96 -10.63 39.62
C LYS A 136 4.77 -9.49 38.62
N PRO A 137 3.64 -9.41 37.91
CA PRO A 137 3.35 -8.28 37.06
C PRO A 137 3.31 -6.99 37.90
N GLU A 138 4.13 -6.01 37.53
CA GLU A 138 4.21 -4.74 38.24
C GLU A 138 3.47 -3.66 37.44
N GLN A 139 2.68 -2.84 38.13
CA GLN A 139 2.16 -1.62 37.57
C GLN A 139 3.24 -0.55 37.67
N ARG A 140 3.71 -0.06 36.53
CA ARG A 140 4.68 1.02 36.47
C ARG A 140 4.03 2.22 35.81
N VAL A 141 4.09 3.36 36.48
CA VAL A 141 3.73 4.64 35.88
C VAL A 141 4.90 5.01 34.98
N ILE A 142 4.66 5.00 33.67
CA ILE A 142 5.65 5.45 32.70
C ILE A 142 5.16 6.73 32.04
N ARG A 143 6.12 7.61 31.77
CA ARG A 143 5.90 8.84 31.02
C ARG A 143 6.04 8.51 29.53
N ILE A 144 4.94 8.56 28.78
CA ILE A 144 4.92 8.25 27.36
C ILE A 144 4.85 9.56 26.58
N TRP A 145 5.78 9.75 25.66
CA TRP A 145 5.83 10.94 24.82
C TRP A 145 5.06 10.73 23.51
N PRO A 146 4.56 11.81 22.89
CA PRO A 146 3.90 11.72 21.59
C PRO A 146 4.74 11.01 20.51
N HIS A 147 6.06 11.18 20.47
CA HIS A 147 6.91 10.47 19.51
C HIS A 147 6.97 8.95 19.72
N ASP A 148 6.72 8.45 20.93
CA ASP A 148 6.64 7.02 21.21
C ASP A 148 5.37 6.40 20.61
N ARG A 149 4.36 7.22 20.32
CA ARG A 149 3.06 6.81 19.76
C ARG A 149 3.06 6.72 18.23
N VAL A 150 4.17 7.01 17.56
CA VAL A 150 4.23 6.99 16.09
C VAL A 150 3.88 5.60 15.53
N GLY A 151 4.31 4.53 16.19
CA GLY A 151 3.93 3.17 15.79
C GLY A 151 2.41 2.95 15.81
N ASP A 152 1.74 3.38 16.87
CA ASP A 152 0.28 3.32 16.98
C ASP A 152 -0.37 4.17 15.88
N ILE A 153 0.09 5.41 15.68
CA ILE A 153 -0.42 6.32 14.64
C ILE A 153 -0.33 5.68 13.24
N VAL A 154 0.81 5.04 12.92
CA VAL A 154 1.02 4.36 11.64
C VAL A 154 0.05 3.19 11.48
N ILE A 155 -0.19 2.40 12.52
CA ILE A 155 -1.14 1.28 12.49
C ILE A 155 -2.56 1.80 12.25
N PHE A 156 -2.99 2.84 12.96
CA PHE A 156 -4.29 3.47 12.74
C PHE A 156 -4.41 4.02 11.31
N ALA A 157 -3.38 4.71 10.81
CA ALA A 157 -3.37 5.23 9.45
C ALA A 157 -3.46 4.12 8.39
N LEU A 158 -2.74 3.02 8.58
CA LEU A 158 -2.77 1.86 7.67
C LEU A 158 -4.15 1.20 7.65
N VAL A 159 -4.68 0.85 8.83
CA VAL A 159 -5.95 0.12 8.95
C VAL A 159 -7.12 0.96 8.44
N PHE A 160 -7.27 2.19 8.94
CA PHE A 160 -8.39 3.05 8.55
C PHE A 160 -8.20 3.64 7.15
N GLY A 161 -6.96 3.73 6.65
CA GLY A 161 -6.68 4.11 5.27
C GLY A 161 -7.15 3.06 4.28
N ILE A 162 -6.85 1.78 4.51
CA ILE A 162 -7.33 0.69 3.65
C ILE A 162 -8.86 0.56 3.75
N LEU A 163 -9.41 0.57 4.96
CA LEU A 163 -10.86 0.47 5.16
C LEU A 163 -11.61 1.63 4.52
N GLY A 164 -11.13 2.87 4.69
CA GLY A 164 -11.72 4.05 4.09
C GLY A 164 -11.64 4.04 2.57
N ALA A 165 -10.48 3.66 2.02
CA ALA A 165 -10.29 3.59 0.57
C ALA A 165 -11.25 2.58 -0.08
N LYS A 166 -11.46 1.43 0.58
CA LYS A 166 -12.37 0.40 0.11
C LYS A 166 -13.83 0.80 0.28
N LEU A 167 -14.18 1.46 1.39
CA LEU A 167 -15.53 1.94 1.64
C LEU A 167 -15.96 2.95 0.57
N PHE A 168 -15.10 3.92 0.26
CA PHE A 168 -15.40 4.95 -0.74
C PHE A 168 -15.45 4.40 -2.16
N ASP A 169 -14.57 3.46 -2.52
CA ASP A 169 -14.65 2.77 -3.82
C ASP A 169 -16.00 2.09 -4.04
N ASN A 170 -16.58 1.50 -2.98
CA ASN A 170 -17.92 0.90 -3.05
C ASN A 170 -19.05 1.94 -3.14
N PHE A 171 -18.90 3.11 -2.52
CA PHE A 171 -19.86 4.20 -2.67
C PHE A 171 -19.79 4.85 -4.05
N GLU A 172 -18.59 5.05 -4.59
CA GLU A 172 -18.39 5.59 -5.94
C GLU A 172 -18.91 4.63 -7.02
N ASN A 173 -18.83 3.33 -6.76
CA ASN A 173 -19.27 2.28 -7.68
C ASN A 173 -20.49 1.52 -7.11
N TRP A 174 -21.52 2.25 -6.67
CA TRP A 174 -22.67 1.69 -5.97
C TRP A 174 -23.40 0.60 -6.75
N ASP A 175 -23.60 0.80 -8.06
CA ASP A 175 -24.27 -0.19 -8.92
C ASP A 175 -23.49 -1.51 -9.01
N ARG A 176 -22.14 -1.43 -9.11
CA ARG A 176 -21.24 -2.58 -9.08
C ARG A 176 -21.29 -3.28 -7.71
N PHE A 177 -21.33 -2.48 -6.63
CA PHE A 177 -21.36 -2.99 -5.27
C PHE A 177 -22.65 -3.77 -4.98
N ILE A 178 -23.83 -3.25 -5.31
CA ILE A 178 -25.12 -3.95 -5.07
C ILE A 178 -25.20 -5.28 -5.82
N GLN A 179 -24.65 -5.35 -7.03
CA GLN A 179 -24.68 -6.57 -7.84
C GLN A 179 -23.83 -7.69 -7.25
N ASN A 180 -22.70 -7.37 -6.62
CA ASN A 180 -21.86 -8.36 -5.94
C ASN A 180 -21.15 -7.75 -4.71
N PRO A 181 -21.83 -7.65 -3.56
CA PRO A 181 -21.29 -6.95 -2.39
C PRO A 181 -20.05 -7.64 -1.81
N ILE A 182 -20.10 -8.97 -1.68
CA ILE A 182 -19.00 -9.76 -1.11
C ILE A 182 -17.79 -9.73 -2.06
N GLY A 183 -18.01 -9.90 -3.36
CA GLY A 183 -16.94 -9.83 -4.36
C GLY A 183 -16.30 -8.44 -4.43
N SER A 184 -17.11 -7.38 -4.33
CA SER A 184 -16.59 -6.00 -4.36
C SER A 184 -15.77 -5.67 -3.11
N LEU A 185 -16.21 -6.11 -1.92
CA LEU A 185 -15.47 -5.93 -0.66
C LEU A 185 -14.16 -6.71 -0.61
N LEU A 186 -14.14 -7.93 -1.13
CA LEU A 186 -12.95 -8.79 -1.15
C LEU A 186 -12.08 -8.59 -2.39
N SER A 187 -12.51 -7.76 -3.34
CA SER A 187 -11.75 -7.52 -4.57
C SER A 187 -10.40 -6.89 -4.26
N PRO A 188 -9.30 -7.37 -4.87
CA PRO A 188 -7.98 -6.73 -4.78
C PRO A 188 -7.92 -5.35 -5.43
N SER A 189 -8.87 -5.02 -6.31
CA SER A 189 -8.97 -3.73 -7.00
C SER A 189 -9.98 -2.81 -6.32
N GLY A 190 -9.88 -1.51 -6.62
CA GLY A 190 -10.79 -0.49 -6.10
C GLY A 190 -10.39 0.02 -4.72
N LEU A 191 -9.46 0.97 -4.70
CA LEU A 191 -9.02 1.69 -3.52
C LEU A 191 -9.03 3.19 -3.83
N THR A 192 -10.04 3.90 -3.33
CA THR A 192 -10.17 5.34 -3.56
C THR A 192 -9.28 6.12 -2.60
N PHE A 193 -8.42 6.99 -3.15
CA PHE A 193 -7.48 7.79 -2.36
C PHE A 193 -8.15 8.66 -1.30
N TYR A 194 -9.21 9.39 -1.67
CA TYR A 194 -9.91 10.30 -0.75
C TYR A 194 -10.53 9.57 0.45
N GLY A 195 -11.14 8.41 0.22
CA GLY A 195 -11.68 7.60 1.31
C GLY A 195 -10.61 7.19 2.31
N GLY A 196 -9.45 6.75 1.81
CA GLY A 196 -8.34 6.38 2.67
C GLY A 196 -7.80 7.57 3.47
N LEU A 197 -7.61 8.72 2.81
CA LEU A 197 -7.12 9.94 3.46
C LEU A 197 -8.06 10.42 4.57
N ILE A 198 -9.36 10.53 4.28
CA ILE A 198 -10.36 11.06 5.21
C ILE A 198 -10.50 10.15 6.44
N CYS A 199 -10.72 8.84 6.22
CA CYS A 199 -10.92 7.91 7.32
C CYS A 199 -9.66 7.74 8.18
N ALA A 200 -8.47 7.67 7.56
CA ALA A 200 -7.21 7.61 8.30
C ALA A 200 -6.98 8.88 9.13
N ALA A 201 -7.21 10.07 8.56
CA ALA A 201 -7.05 11.34 9.27
C ALA A 201 -7.99 11.43 10.49
N ILE A 202 -9.27 11.06 10.33
CA ILE A 202 -10.24 11.04 11.43
C ILE A 202 -9.79 10.09 12.53
N ALA A 203 -9.39 8.87 12.17
CA ALA A 203 -8.98 7.85 13.15
C ALA A 203 -7.70 8.25 13.91
N VAL A 204 -6.70 8.79 13.20
CA VAL A 204 -5.45 9.28 13.80
C VAL A 204 -5.71 10.47 14.72
N CYS A 205 -6.50 11.46 14.28
CA CYS A 205 -6.85 12.61 15.11
C CYS A 205 -7.66 12.21 16.34
N TRP A 206 -8.61 11.29 16.21
CA TRP A 206 -9.37 10.75 17.34
C TRP A 206 -8.45 10.04 18.34
N TYR A 207 -7.58 9.15 17.86
CA TYR A 207 -6.59 8.46 18.70
C TYR A 207 -5.67 9.45 19.42
N ALA A 208 -5.13 10.43 18.69
CA ALA A 208 -4.23 11.45 19.22
C ALA A 208 -4.90 12.32 20.29
N ALA A 209 -6.13 12.75 20.06
CA ALA A 209 -6.91 13.50 21.04
C ALA A 209 -7.14 12.68 22.32
N LYS A 210 -7.47 11.39 22.20
CA LYS A 210 -7.62 10.48 23.34
C LYS A 210 -6.31 10.29 24.11
N LYS A 211 -5.16 10.47 23.45
CA LYS A 211 -3.82 10.44 24.04
C LYS A 211 -3.28 11.83 24.42
N GLY A 212 -4.14 12.84 24.52
CA GLY A 212 -3.76 14.18 24.95
C GLY A 212 -2.77 14.90 24.03
N ILE A 213 -2.56 14.40 22.81
CA ILE A 213 -1.68 15.02 21.82
C ILE A 213 -2.46 16.18 21.19
N LYS A 214 -1.92 17.40 21.30
CA LYS A 214 -2.54 18.58 20.68
C LYS A 214 -2.55 18.43 19.15
N LEU A 215 -3.75 18.31 18.58
CA LEU A 215 -3.94 17.98 17.16
C LEU A 215 -3.27 18.96 16.21
N TRP A 216 -3.29 20.26 16.53
CA TRP A 216 -2.69 21.29 15.67
C TRP A 216 -1.18 21.07 15.48
N HIS A 217 -0.47 20.64 16.53
CA HIS A 217 0.96 20.32 16.46
C HIS A 217 1.21 18.96 15.83
N LEU A 218 0.29 18.00 15.98
CA LEU A 218 0.38 16.71 15.29
C LEU A 218 0.25 16.89 13.77
N VAL A 219 -0.77 17.62 13.31
CA VAL A 219 -1.01 17.86 11.88
C VAL A 219 0.15 18.65 11.26
N ASP A 220 0.64 19.68 11.94
CA ASP A 220 1.85 20.42 11.52
C ASP A 220 3.08 19.49 11.41
N SER A 221 3.27 18.58 12.38
CA SER A 221 4.36 17.58 12.34
C SER A 221 4.17 16.52 11.24
N ALA A 222 2.92 16.23 10.87
CA ALA A 222 2.60 15.25 9.84
C ALA A 222 2.82 15.79 8.42
N GLY A 223 2.74 17.12 8.20
CA GLY A 223 2.94 17.74 6.88
C GLY A 223 4.22 17.28 6.16
N PRO A 224 5.42 17.46 6.77
CA PRO A 224 6.68 16.99 6.18
C PRO A 224 6.72 15.47 5.95
N ALA A 225 6.14 14.69 6.88
CA ALA A 225 6.08 13.23 6.78
C ALA A 225 5.20 12.76 5.60
N LEU A 226 4.08 13.45 5.34
CA LEU A 226 3.20 13.17 4.21
C LEU A 226 3.86 13.58 2.88
N MET A 227 4.56 14.72 2.83
CA MET A 227 5.28 15.16 1.63
C MET A 227 6.34 14.15 1.20
N ILE A 228 7.16 13.66 2.15
CA ILE A 228 8.20 12.69 1.83
C ILE A 228 7.61 11.31 1.48
N ALA A 229 6.53 10.87 2.15
CA ALA A 229 5.82 9.65 1.78
C ALA A 229 5.27 9.72 0.36
N TYR A 230 4.67 10.85 -0.02
CA TYR A 230 4.18 11.04 -1.38
C TYR A 230 5.33 10.96 -2.40
N ALA A 231 6.47 11.62 -2.14
CA ALA A 231 7.64 11.53 -3.00
C ALA A 231 8.14 10.09 -3.18
N VAL A 232 8.25 9.33 -2.09
CA VAL A 232 8.65 7.91 -2.14
C VAL A 232 7.62 7.06 -2.90
N GLY A 233 6.32 7.33 -2.71
CA GLY A 233 5.25 6.69 -3.46
C GLY A 233 5.34 6.94 -4.96
N ARG A 234 5.64 8.18 -5.39
CA ARG A 234 5.86 8.52 -6.80
C ARG A 234 7.09 7.85 -7.41
N ILE A 235 8.14 7.61 -6.62
CA ILE A 235 9.27 6.77 -7.05
C ILE A 235 8.77 5.33 -7.26
N GLY A 236 7.91 4.83 -6.39
CA GLY A 236 7.23 3.55 -6.54
C GLY A 236 6.50 3.42 -7.88
N CYS A 237 5.69 4.42 -8.24
CA CYS A 237 5.00 4.49 -9.53
C CYS A 237 5.98 4.41 -10.72
N GLN A 238 7.07 5.18 -10.65
CA GLN A 238 8.08 5.19 -11.70
C GLN A 238 8.79 3.83 -11.85
N VAL A 239 9.07 3.15 -10.74
CA VAL A 239 9.77 1.86 -10.76
C VAL A 239 8.85 0.74 -11.23
N SER A 240 7.59 0.72 -10.78
CA SER A 240 6.60 -0.31 -11.12
C SER A 240 6.13 -0.21 -12.57
N GLY A 241 6.04 1.00 -13.10
CA GLY A 241 5.52 1.24 -14.43
C GLY A 241 4.02 1.29 -14.55
N ASP A 242 3.37 1.83 -13.53
CA ASP A 242 1.92 1.84 -13.40
C ASP A 242 1.17 2.82 -14.32
N GLY A 243 1.85 3.76 -14.99
CA GLY A 243 1.18 4.68 -15.93
C GLY A 243 1.24 6.16 -15.57
N ASP A 244 1.70 6.50 -14.36
CA ASP A 244 1.45 7.80 -13.73
C ASP A 244 2.36 8.97 -14.20
N TRP A 245 2.73 8.99 -15.48
CA TRP A 245 3.69 9.95 -16.05
C TRP A 245 3.06 11.27 -16.52
N GLY A 246 1.74 11.34 -16.57
CA GLY A 246 1.01 12.52 -17.05
C GLY A 246 1.10 12.76 -18.56
N ILE A 247 1.69 11.82 -19.32
CA ILE A 247 1.61 11.70 -20.77
C ILE A 247 1.05 10.32 -21.11
N TYR A 248 0.31 10.22 -22.21
CA TYR A 248 -0.32 8.96 -22.59
C TYR A 248 0.74 7.95 -23.05
N ASN A 249 0.76 6.77 -22.42
CA ASN A 249 1.73 5.72 -22.73
C ASN A 249 1.33 4.98 -24.02
N SER A 250 2.26 4.90 -24.98
CA SER A 250 2.07 4.18 -26.24
C SER A 250 2.67 2.78 -26.24
N ALA A 251 3.50 2.43 -25.25
CA ALA A 251 4.20 1.15 -25.21
C ALA A 251 3.45 0.08 -24.40
N TYR A 252 2.77 0.49 -23.33
CA TYR A 252 2.06 -0.43 -22.43
C TYR A 252 0.69 0.12 -22.05
N ILE A 253 -0.27 -0.79 -21.89
CA ILE A 253 -1.62 -0.51 -21.41
C ILE A 253 -1.90 -1.33 -20.15
N SER A 254 -2.87 -0.89 -19.37
CA SER A 254 -3.43 -1.69 -18.28
C SER A 254 -4.63 -2.47 -18.81
N ASP A 255 -4.61 -3.79 -18.72
CA ASP A 255 -5.76 -4.63 -19.04
C ASP A 255 -6.87 -4.47 -17.97
N ARG A 256 -8.02 -5.12 -18.18
CA ARG A 256 -8.95 -5.41 -17.07
C ARG A 256 -8.60 -6.83 -16.63
N PRO A 257 -8.06 -7.08 -15.41
CA PRO A 257 -8.29 -6.36 -14.15
C PRO A 257 -7.20 -5.36 -13.71
N GLY A 258 -6.14 -5.11 -14.48
CA GLY A 258 -5.18 -4.05 -14.18
C GLY A 258 -3.71 -4.41 -14.43
N HIS A 259 -3.43 -5.49 -15.17
CA HIS A 259 -2.07 -5.90 -15.47
C HIS A 259 -1.45 -5.01 -16.54
N VAL A 260 -0.15 -4.75 -16.42
CA VAL A 260 0.62 -4.04 -17.45
C VAL A 260 0.90 -5.01 -18.59
N VAL A 261 0.36 -4.72 -19.77
CA VAL A 261 0.55 -5.50 -21.01
C VAL A 261 1.08 -4.61 -22.14
N GLU A 262 1.80 -5.20 -23.09
CA GLU A 262 2.30 -4.47 -24.26
C GLU A 262 1.13 -3.97 -25.14
N ALA A 263 1.24 -2.75 -25.63
CA ALA A 263 0.25 -2.15 -26.52
C ALA A 263 0.37 -2.75 -27.93
N ALA A 264 -0.74 -3.18 -28.53
CA ALA A 264 -0.73 -3.66 -29.90
C ALA A 264 -0.57 -2.50 -30.91
N PRO A 265 -0.03 -2.76 -32.11
CA PRO A 265 0.04 -1.74 -33.16
C PRO A 265 -1.34 -1.10 -33.41
N GLY A 266 -1.42 0.23 -33.32
CA GLY A 266 -2.66 0.99 -33.50
C GLY A 266 -3.50 1.22 -32.23
N ASP A 267 -3.14 0.64 -31.07
CA ASP A 267 -3.86 0.84 -29.81
C ASP A 267 -3.85 2.30 -29.37
N PHE A 268 -2.70 2.94 -29.49
CA PHE A 268 -2.50 4.33 -29.12
C PHE A 268 -3.44 5.24 -29.92
N GLU A 269 -3.45 5.12 -31.25
CA GLU A 269 -4.29 5.92 -32.15
C GLU A 269 -5.78 5.65 -31.92
N ARG A 270 -6.15 4.38 -31.71
CA ARG A 270 -7.53 4.00 -31.40
C ARG A 270 -8.00 4.64 -30.11
N LYS A 271 -7.16 4.65 -29.07
CA LYS A 271 -7.48 5.25 -27.77
C LYS A 271 -7.52 6.77 -27.82
N LEU A 272 -6.59 7.40 -28.54
CA LEU A 272 -6.64 8.84 -28.81
C LEU A 272 -7.96 9.25 -29.47
N LYS A 273 -8.42 8.49 -30.47
CA LYS A 273 -9.73 8.74 -31.11
C LYS A 273 -10.90 8.51 -30.15
N GLN A 274 -10.87 7.44 -29.35
CA GLN A 274 -11.92 7.16 -28.36
C GLN A 274 -12.05 8.25 -27.30
N GLN A 275 -10.94 8.90 -26.94
CA GLN A 275 -10.88 9.91 -25.89
C GLN A 275 -10.57 11.30 -26.46
N ALA A 276 -10.96 11.56 -27.71
CA ALA A 276 -10.59 12.79 -28.41
C ALA A 276 -11.03 14.06 -27.67
N THR A 277 -12.23 14.05 -27.11
CA THR A 277 -12.78 15.16 -26.30
C THR A 277 -11.93 15.46 -25.06
N TYR A 278 -11.31 14.44 -24.45
CA TYR A 278 -10.39 14.65 -23.34
C TYR A 278 -9.10 15.35 -23.79
N PHE A 279 -8.51 14.91 -24.91
CA PHE A 279 -7.24 15.45 -25.38
C PHE A 279 -7.34 16.82 -26.06
N LEU A 280 -8.46 17.10 -26.73
CA LEU A 280 -8.67 18.35 -27.46
C LEU A 280 -9.35 19.41 -26.59
N ASP A 281 -10.33 19.00 -25.78
CA ASP A 281 -11.20 19.92 -25.04
C ASP A 281 -11.11 19.76 -23.52
N GLY A 282 -10.25 18.85 -23.02
CA GLY A 282 -10.05 18.58 -21.58
C GLY A 282 -11.32 18.15 -20.86
N ARG A 283 -12.29 17.60 -21.61
CA ARG A 283 -13.61 17.22 -21.14
C ARG A 283 -13.84 15.73 -21.30
N VAL A 284 -14.54 15.14 -20.34
CA VAL A 284 -14.99 13.75 -20.40
C VAL A 284 -16.50 13.69 -20.43
N THR A 285 -17.03 12.70 -21.13
CA THR A 285 -18.45 12.38 -21.14
C THR A 285 -18.78 11.54 -19.91
N ASN A 286 -19.64 12.07 -19.05
CA ASN A 286 -20.17 11.39 -17.89
C ASN A 286 -21.18 10.31 -18.28
N SER A 287 -21.58 9.47 -17.32
CA SER A 287 -22.58 8.42 -17.51
C SER A 287 -23.96 8.95 -17.94
N ASP A 288 -24.28 10.20 -17.60
CA ASP A 288 -25.51 10.90 -17.99
C ASP A 288 -25.38 11.66 -19.33
N SER A 289 -24.29 11.43 -20.07
CA SER A 289 -23.92 12.15 -21.31
C SER A 289 -23.58 13.63 -21.15
N SER A 290 -23.51 14.15 -19.92
CA SER A 290 -23.00 15.50 -19.67
C SER A 290 -21.48 15.57 -19.86
N LEU A 291 -20.95 16.75 -20.19
CA LEU A 291 -19.51 16.96 -20.32
C LEU A 291 -18.97 17.66 -19.08
N SER A 292 -17.98 17.06 -18.43
CA SER A 292 -17.25 17.68 -17.31
C SER A 292 -15.82 18.02 -17.72
N ALA A 293 -15.41 19.25 -17.41
CA ALA A 293 -14.01 19.65 -17.54
C ALA A 293 -13.20 18.95 -16.44
N VAL A 294 -12.18 18.19 -16.85
CA VAL A 294 -11.31 17.41 -15.95
C VAL A 294 -9.83 17.74 -16.13
N SER A 295 -9.48 18.48 -17.19
CA SER A 295 -8.11 18.85 -17.52
C SER A 295 -8.07 20.22 -18.18
N ASP A 296 -7.02 20.99 -17.86
CA ASP A 296 -6.62 22.23 -18.52
C ASP A 296 -5.59 21.99 -19.63
N ARG A 297 -5.22 20.72 -19.87
CA ARG A 297 -4.29 20.32 -20.93
C ARG A 297 -5.06 20.01 -22.22
N TYR A 298 -4.70 20.72 -23.28
CA TYR A 298 -5.30 20.59 -24.62
C TYR A 298 -4.18 20.41 -25.65
N ALA A 299 -4.43 19.57 -26.66
CA ALA A 299 -3.62 19.49 -27.87
C ALA A 299 -4.37 20.13 -29.04
N GLU A 300 -3.68 20.81 -29.95
CA GLU A 300 -4.34 21.44 -31.12
C GLU A 300 -4.88 20.39 -32.11
N GLY A 301 -4.42 19.14 -32.00
CA GLY A 301 -4.94 18.00 -32.73
C GLY A 301 -4.45 16.68 -32.13
N LEU A 302 -5.13 15.57 -32.46
CA LEU A 302 -4.78 14.25 -31.93
C LEU A 302 -3.34 13.82 -32.27
N ALA A 303 -2.83 14.25 -33.44
CA ALA A 303 -1.45 13.98 -33.85
C ALA A 303 -0.41 14.74 -33.01
N GLN A 304 -0.82 15.80 -32.32
CA GLN A 304 0.04 16.64 -31.48
C GLN A 304 -0.10 16.32 -29.99
N VAL A 305 -0.90 15.31 -29.62
CA VAL A 305 -0.98 14.87 -28.22
C VAL A 305 0.41 14.44 -27.79
N PRO A 306 0.96 15.03 -26.70
CA PRO A 306 2.32 14.75 -26.28
C PRO A 306 2.54 13.25 -26.07
N ASN A 307 3.32 12.66 -26.95
CA ASN A 307 3.95 11.37 -26.76
C ASN A 307 5.46 11.60 -26.68
N LYS A 308 6.11 10.90 -25.77
CA LYS A 308 7.57 10.85 -25.72
C LYS A 308 7.93 9.39 -25.72
N ASN A 309 8.59 8.96 -26.78
CA ASN A 309 9.32 7.71 -26.81
C ASN A 309 10.77 8.03 -26.45
N PHE A 310 11.28 7.36 -25.43
CA PHE A 310 12.71 7.35 -25.17
C PHE A 310 13.19 5.95 -25.52
N LYS A 311 14.17 5.85 -26.41
CA LYS A 311 14.89 4.59 -26.55
C LYS A 311 15.58 4.37 -25.21
N GLY A 312 15.09 3.39 -24.44
CA GLY A 312 15.70 3.01 -23.17
C GLY A 312 17.22 2.87 -23.36
N PRO A 313 18.05 3.33 -22.40
CA PRO A 313 19.48 3.10 -22.46
C PRO A 313 19.76 1.62 -22.71
N SER A 314 20.84 1.30 -23.40
CA SER A 314 21.18 -0.08 -23.76
C SER A 314 21.38 -1.02 -22.55
N PHE A 315 21.62 -0.45 -21.37
CA PHE A 315 21.68 -1.20 -20.11
C PHE A 315 20.30 -1.47 -19.50
N LEU A 316 19.24 -0.79 -19.96
CA LEU A 316 17.89 -1.12 -19.52
C LEU A 316 17.45 -2.39 -20.23
N PRO A 317 16.78 -3.28 -19.53
CA PRO A 317 16.63 -4.65 -20.00
C PRO A 317 15.32 -4.75 -20.77
N ALA A 318 15.32 -5.50 -21.87
CA ALA A 318 14.12 -5.81 -22.63
C ALA A 318 13.37 -6.92 -21.89
N TRP A 319 12.38 -6.54 -21.08
CA TRP A 319 11.68 -7.46 -20.18
C TRP A 319 10.47 -8.17 -20.78
N MET A 320 10.18 -7.94 -22.06
CA MET A 320 9.14 -8.61 -22.83
C MET A 320 9.70 -8.95 -24.20
#